data_AF-A0A832NJW1-F1
#
_entry.id   AF-A0A832NJW1-F1
#
_cell.length_a   1.000
_cell.length_b   1.000
_cell.length_c   1.000
_cell.angle_alpha   90.00
_cell.angle_beta   90.00
_cell.angle_gamma   90.00
#
_symmetry.space_group_name_H-M   'P 1'
#
loop_
_entity.id
_entity.type
_entity.pdbx_description
1 polymer ?
#
loop_
_entity_poly.entity_id
_entity_poly.type
_entity_poly.pdbx_seq_one_letter_code
_entity_poly.pdbx_strand_id
1 'polypeptide(L)'
;MTKYKKPSATVLIYGEISEKIIDRLRGFLRVHGSRGLRVILVNSSSLKAFEYLREMLLDNSSFTLEIYTTSSDLVEKLYSSSKLGEVVAVLASNPDATKLVPISLSDKVIVI
;
A
#
# COMPACT_ATOMS: atom_id res chain seq x y z
N MET A 1 10.29 -6.61 -25.54
CA MET A 1 9.84 -7.20 -24.25
C MET A 1 10.43 -6.42 -23.11
N THR A 2 9.69 -5.49 -22.51
CA THR A 2 10.10 -4.77 -21.30
C THR A 2 10.08 -5.75 -20.13
N LYS A 3 11.26 -6.15 -19.64
CA LYS A 3 11.37 -6.96 -18.42
C LYS A 3 10.62 -6.26 -17.30
N TYR A 4 9.65 -6.95 -16.71
CA TYR A 4 8.96 -6.51 -15.50
C TYR A 4 10.03 -6.20 -14.43
N LYS A 5 10.15 -4.93 -14.04
CA LYS A 5 11.09 -4.51 -13.00
C LYS A 5 10.37 -4.66 -11.66
N LYS A 6 10.91 -5.49 -10.77
CA LYS A 6 10.34 -5.71 -9.45
C LYS A 6 10.26 -4.36 -8.70
N PRO A 7 9.13 -4.05 -8.01
CA PRO A 7 9.03 -2.85 -7.17
C PRO A 7 10.16 -2.81 -6.15
N SER A 8 10.71 -1.62 -5.88
CA SER A 8 11.80 -1.39 -4.92
C SER A 8 11.31 -1.00 -3.51
N ALA A 9 10.04 -0.68 -3.36
CA ALA A 9 9.40 -0.22 -2.14
C ALA A 9 7.95 -0.71 -2.09
N THR A 10 7.47 -1.02 -0.89
CA THR A 10 6.09 -1.41 -0.64
C THR A 10 5.45 -0.45 0.35
N VAL A 11 4.24 0.03 0.03
CA VAL A 11 3.40 0.82 0.93
C VAL A 11 2.15 0.01 1.24
N LEU A 12 1.89 -0.22 2.51
CA LEU A 12 0.65 -0.86 2.97
C LEU A 12 -0.36 0.23 3.32
N ILE A 13 -1.63 0.00 3.03
CA ILE A 13 -2.72 0.90 3.40
C ILE A 13 -3.73 0.08 4.20
N TYR A 14 -3.97 0.46 5.45
CA TYR A 14 -4.95 -0.15 6.33
C TYR A 14 -6.13 0.79 6.52
N GLY A 15 -7.29 0.40 6.00
CA GLY A 15 -8.54 1.14 6.08
C GLY A 15 -8.95 1.82 4.77
N GLU A 16 -9.85 2.79 4.87
CA GLU A 16 -10.46 3.43 3.70
C GLU A 16 -9.49 4.36 2.97
N ILE A 17 -9.50 4.32 1.63
CA ILE A 17 -8.74 5.28 0.83
C ILE A 17 -9.41 6.64 0.91
N SER A 18 -8.66 7.62 1.41
CA SER A 18 -9.04 9.03 1.42
C SER A 18 -8.11 9.86 0.52
N GLU A 19 -8.49 11.09 0.19
CA GLU A 19 -7.63 12.03 -0.55
C GLU A 19 -6.25 12.20 0.09
N LYS A 20 -6.18 12.19 1.42
CA LYS A 20 -4.92 12.30 2.15
C LYS A 20 -4.00 11.09 1.93
N ILE A 21 -4.55 9.87 1.84
CA ILE A 21 -3.79 8.67 1.52
C ILE A 21 -3.25 8.77 0.09
N ILE A 22 -4.09 9.21 -0.84
CA ILE A 22 -3.71 9.49 -2.22
C ILE A 22 -2.55 10.49 -2.29
N ASP A 23 -2.61 11.59 -1.54
CA ASP A 23 -1.53 12.58 -1.50
C ASP A 23 -0.23 12.00 -0.93
N ARG A 24 -0.30 11.11 0.07
CA ARG A 24 0.88 10.39 0.54
C ARG A 24 1.45 9.44 -0.49
N LEU A 25 0.61 8.70 -1.20
CA LEU A 25 1.06 7.84 -2.30
C LEU A 25 1.75 8.63 -3.41
N ARG A 26 1.24 9.83 -3.76
CA ARG A 26 1.93 10.74 -4.69
C ARG A 26 3.33 11.12 -4.20
N GLY A 27 3.48 11.38 -2.90
CA GLY A 27 4.78 11.60 -2.28
C GLY A 27 5.74 10.42 -2.48
N PHE A 28 5.29 9.19 -2.18
CA PHE A 28 6.11 8.00 -2.37
C PHE A 28 6.45 7.74 -3.84
N LEU A 29 5.51 7.99 -4.76
CA LEU A 29 5.75 7.87 -6.20
C LEU A 29 6.82 8.85 -6.68
N ARG A 30 6.87 10.08 -6.14
CA ARG A 30 7.94 11.05 -6.45
C ARG A 30 9.31 10.59 -5.99
N VAL A 31 9.39 9.94 -4.82
CA VAL A 31 10.65 9.49 -4.22
C VAL A 31 11.16 8.19 -4.86
N HIS A 32 10.29 7.21 -5.04
CA HIS A 32 10.67 5.87 -5.52
C HIS A 32 10.53 5.72 -7.04
N GLY A 33 9.91 6.69 -7.70
CA GLY A 33 9.58 6.65 -9.12
C GLY A 33 8.43 5.70 -9.45
N SER A 34 7.84 5.88 -10.62
CA SER A 34 6.67 5.11 -11.09
C SER A 34 6.92 3.61 -11.22
N ARG A 35 8.18 3.15 -11.25
CA ARG A 35 8.61 1.74 -11.34
C ARG A 35 8.93 1.08 -10.01
N GLY A 36 8.88 1.85 -8.92
CA GLY A 36 9.48 1.47 -7.65
C GLY A 36 8.48 1.08 -6.57
N LEU A 37 7.17 1.28 -6.77
CA LEU A 37 6.20 1.21 -5.69
C LEU A 37 5.17 0.08 -5.89
N ARG A 38 5.07 -0.78 -4.88
CA ARG A 38 3.98 -1.73 -4.70
C ARG A 38 3.05 -1.17 -3.63
N VAL A 39 1.75 -1.11 -3.89
CA VAL A 39 0.76 -0.77 -2.86
C VAL A 39 -0.08 -1.97 -2.55
N ILE A 40 -0.25 -2.21 -1.25
CA ILE A 40 -1.12 -3.25 -0.73
C ILE A 40 -2.24 -2.57 0.04
N LEU A 41 -3.47 -2.72 -0.47
CA LEU A 41 -4.67 -2.26 0.20
C LEU A 41 -5.19 -3.35 1.11
N VAL A 42 -5.39 -3.01 2.37
CA VAL A 42 -5.88 -3.86 3.44
C VAL A 42 -7.12 -3.22 4.02
N ASN A 43 -8.25 -3.91 3.90
CA ASN A 43 -9.59 -3.44 4.23
C ASN A 43 -10.16 -2.46 3.18
N SER A 44 -11.14 -2.93 2.41
CA SER A 44 -11.81 -2.08 1.43
C SER A 44 -13.24 -2.53 1.18
N SER A 45 -14.19 -1.70 1.56
CA SER A 45 -15.61 -1.89 1.29
C SER A 45 -16.10 -1.05 0.09
N SER A 46 -15.29 -0.08 -0.38
CA SER A 46 -15.73 0.94 -1.33
C SER A 46 -15.12 0.74 -2.72
N LEU A 47 -15.96 0.37 -3.68
CA LEU A 47 -15.60 0.20 -5.09
C LEU A 47 -15.11 1.52 -5.73
N LYS A 48 -15.70 2.67 -5.32
CA LYS A 48 -15.32 4.01 -5.78
C LYS A 48 -13.90 4.40 -5.38
N ALA A 49 -13.50 4.01 -4.17
CA ALA A 49 -12.15 4.27 -3.65
C ALA A 49 -11.08 3.54 -4.48
N PHE A 50 -11.38 2.32 -4.94
CA PHE A 50 -10.52 1.58 -5.86
C PHE A 50 -10.41 2.21 -7.22
N GLU A 51 -11.53 2.67 -7.78
CA GLU A 51 -11.54 3.31 -9.10
C GLU A 51 -10.68 4.57 -9.07
N TYR A 52 -10.81 5.42 -8.05
CA TYR A 52 -10.01 6.64 -7.92
C TYR A 52 -8.51 6.33 -7.77
N LEU A 53 -8.17 5.35 -6.93
CA LEU A 53 -6.79 4.94 -6.74
C LEU A 53 -6.23 4.32 -8.02
N ARG A 54 -7.01 3.52 -8.74
CA ARG A 54 -6.64 2.97 -10.04
C ARG A 54 -6.43 4.07 -11.08
N GLU A 55 -7.32 5.06 -11.19
CA GLU A 55 -7.18 6.19 -12.11
C GLU A 55 -5.91 7.00 -11.84
N MET A 56 -5.66 7.38 -10.58
CA MET A 56 -4.43 8.06 -10.18
C MET A 56 -3.17 7.27 -10.56
N LEU A 57 -3.25 5.95 -10.52
CA LEU A 57 -2.12 5.05 -10.79
C LEU A 57 -1.98 4.69 -12.27
N LEU A 58 -3.04 4.76 -13.08
CA LEU A 58 -2.98 4.51 -14.52
C LEU A 58 -2.12 5.55 -15.25
N ASP A 59 -2.04 6.76 -14.72
CA ASP A 59 -1.09 7.79 -15.17
C ASP A 59 0.39 7.40 -14.90
N ASN A 60 0.64 6.36 -14.10
CA ASN A 60 1.95 5.89 -13.69
C ASN A 60 2.18 4.44 -14.18
N SER A 61 2.76 4.30 -15.37
CA SER A 61 2.89 3.06 -16.16
C SER A 61 3.66 1.87 -15.56
N SER A 62 4.04 1.87 -14.28
CA SER A 62 4.86 0.80 -13.70
C SER A 62 4.63 0.52 -12.21
N PHE A 63 3.40 0.69 -11.77
CA PHE A 63 3.00 0.45 -10.39
C PHE A 63 2.29 -0.90 -10.23
N THR A 64 2.45 -1.54 -9.07
CA THR A 64 1.72 -2.76 -8.72
C THR A 64 0.74 -2.48 -7.58
N LEU A 65 -0.56 -2.60 -7.86
CA LEU A 65 -1.60 -2.60 -6.83
C LEU A 65 -1.97 -4.04 -6.49
N GLU A 66 -1.86 -4.43 -5.23
CA GLU A 66 -2.44 -5.66 -4.72
C GLU A 66 -3.48 -5.37 -3.63
N ILE A 67 -4.52 -6.19 -3.61
CA ILE A 67 -5.68 -5.97 -2.77
C ILE A 67 -5.85 -7.19 -1.88
N TYR A 68 -5.92 -6.95 -0.58
CA TYR A 68 -6.13 -7.95 0.43
C TYR A 68 -7.28 -7.50 1.34
N THR A 69 -8.24 -8.38 1.56
CA THR A 69 -9.34 -8.14 2.50
C THR A 69 -8.89 -8.48 3.93
N THR A 70 -9.69 -8.17 4.94
CA THR A 70 -9.40 -8.30 6.38
C THR A 70 -9.21 -9.74 6.89
N SER A 71 -8.85 -10.69 6.02
CA SER A 71 -8.57 -12.08 6.38
C SER A 71 -7.24 -12.21 7.14
N SER A 72 -7.18 -13.14 8.08
CA SER A 72 -5.96 -13.62 8.74
C SER A 72 -4.86 -14.03 7.76
N ASP A 73 -5.23 -14.44 6.54
CA ASP A 73 -4.31 -14.76 5.46
C ASP A 73 -3.41 -13.59 5.07
N LEU A 74 -3.85 -12.34 5.31
CA LEU A 74 -3.05 -11.15 5.10
C LEU A 74 -1.80 -11.19 5.98
N VAL A 75 -1.97 -11.51 7.27
CA VAL A 75 -0.88 -11.52 8.24
C VAL A 75 0.15 -12.53 7.78
N GLU A 76 -0.27 -13.75 7.47
CA GLU A 76 0.62 -14.80 6.96
C GLU A 76 1.29 -14.45 5.64
N LYS A 77 0.56 -13.84 4.68
CA LYS A 77 1.14 -13.42 3.40
C LYS A 77 2.10 -12.25 3.55
N LEU A 78 1.84 -11.31 4.45
CA LEU A 78 2.78 -10.24 4.77
C LEU A 78 4.02 -10.80 5.46
N TYR A 79 3.88 -11.73 6.41
CA TYR A 79 5.04 -12.42 7.00
C TYR A 79 5.83 -13.23 5.97
N SER A 80 5.16 -13.95 5.07
CA SER A 80 5.79 -14.87 4.11
C SER A 80 6.39 -14.16 2.89
N SER A 81 5.77 -13.07 2.43
CA SER A 81 6.27 -12.29 1.28
C SER A 81 7.38 -11.32 1.66
N SER A 82 7.62 -11.12 2.94
CA SER A 82 8.56 -10.11 3.43
C SER A 82 9.97 -10.67 3.59
N LYS A 83 10.82 -10.33 2.62
CA LYS A 83 12.04 -9.61 3.01
C LYS A 83 11.57 -8.29 3.63
N LEU A 84 11.37 -8.26 4.96
CA LEU A 84 10.84 -7.13 5.76
C LEU A 84 11.53 -5.76 5.52
N GLY A 85 12.66 -5.73 4.80
CA GLY A 85 13.40 -4.54 4.42
C GLY A 85 12.78 -3.66 3.33
N GLU A 86 11.77 -4.12 2.57
CA GLU A 86 11.21 -3.35 1.44
C GLU A 86 9.90 -2.58 1.77
N VAL A 87 9.28 -2.80 2.93
CA VAL A 87 8.13 -1.96 3.35
C VAL A 87 8.64 -0.62 3.81
N VAL A 88 8.25 0.46 3.14
CA VAL A 88 8.71 1.83 3.43
C VAL A 88 7.70 2.64 4.23
N ALA A 89 6.42 2.28 4.19
CA ALA A 89 5.38 2.92 4.98
C ALA A 89 4.14 2.03 5.14
N VAL A 90 3.43 2.24 6.25
CA VAL A 90 2.09 1.73 6.51
C VAL A 90 1.17 2.92 6.74
N LEU A 91 0.23 3.15 5.84
CA LEU A 91 -0.73 4.24 5.93
C LEU A 91 -2.01 3.72 6.60
N ALA A 92 -2.31 4.21 7.79
CA ALA A 92 -3.54 3.87 8.49
C ALA A 92 -4.53 5.02 8.33
N SER A 93 -5.72 4.74 7.77
CA SER A 93 -6.74 5.76 7.51
C SER A 93 -7.38 6.32 8.78
N ASN A 94 -7.23 5.62 9.92
CA ASN A 94 -7.68 6.05 11.23
C ASN A 94 -6.90 5.30 12.34
N PRO A 95 -7.00 5.74 13.60
CA PRO A 95 -6.32 5.08 14.72
C PRO A 95 -6.76 3.64 14.98
N ASP A 96 -7.99 3.26 14.63
CA ASP A 96 -8.45 1.89 14.83
C ASP A 96 -7.81 0.91 13.83
N ALA A 97 -7.50 1.37 12.63
CA ALA A 97 -6.82 0.59 11.61
C ALA A 97 -5.39 0.21 12.03
N THR A 98 -4.74 0.97 12.92
CA THR A 98 -3.40 0.62 13.43
C THR A 98 -3.42 -0.67 14.25
N LYS A 99 -4.56 -1.03 14.85
CA LYS A 99 -4.72 -2.28 15.60
C LYS A 99 -4.62 -3.52 14.71
N LEU A 100 -4.84 -3.36 13.41
CA LEU A 100 -4.74 -4.44 12.41
C LEU A 100 -3.32 -4.56 11.84
N VAL A 101 -2.44 -3.60 12.11
CA VAL A 101 -1.08 -3.59 11.61
C VAL A 101 -0.23 -4.58 12.40
N PRO A 102 0.52 -5.49 11.75
CA PRO A 102 1.49 -6.34 12.43
C PRO A 102 2.48 -5.52 13.28
N ILE A 103 2.74 -5.97 14.51
CA ILE A 103 3.64 -5.27 15.45
C ILE A 103 5.02 -4.99 14.84
N SER A 104 5.51 -5.89 13.98
CA SER A 104 6.78 -5.76 13.26
C SER A 104 6.86 -4.60 12.26
N LEU A 105 5.73 -3.95 11.96
CA LEU A 105 5.63 -2.79 11.06
C LEU A 105 5.16 -1.52 11.79
N SER A 106 4.99 -1.58 13.11
CA SER A 106 4.43 -0.49 13.92
C SER A 106 5.26 0.80 13.86
N ASP A 107 6.58 0.69 13.68
CA ASP A 107 7.52 1.79 13.51
C ASP A 107 7.36 2.52 12.16
N LYS A 108 6.70 1.89 11.19
CA LYS A 108 6.46 2.42 9.84
C LYS A 108 5.04 2.98 9.66
N VAL A 109 4.24 3.00 10.73
CA VAL A 109 2.84 3.44 10.69
C VAL A 109 2.76 4.96 10.66
N ILE A 110 2.01 5.45 9.69
CA ILE A 110 1.63 6.85 9.54
C ILE A 110 0.10 6.87 9.58
N VAL A 111 -0.45 7.45 10.64
CA VAL A 111 -1.90 7.67 10.77
C VAL A 111 -2.26 8.95 10.01
N ILE A 112 -3.27 8.88 9.14
CA ILE A 112 -3.64 9.94 8.18
C ILE A 112 -5.08 10.42 8.40
#